data_AF-A0A2V8YPU0-F1
#
_entry.id   AF-A0A2V8YPU0-F1
#
_cell.length_a   1.000
_cell.length_b   1.000
_cell.length_c   1.000
_cell.angle_alpha   90.00
_cell.angle_beta   90.00
_cell.angle_gamma   90.00
#
_symmetry.space_group_name_H-M   'P 1'
#
loop_
_entity.id
_entity.type
_entity.pdbx_description
1 polymer ?
#
loop_
_entity_poly.entity_id
_entity_poly.type
_entity_poly.pdbx_seq_one_letter_code
_entity_poly.pdbx_strand_id
1 'polypeptide(L)'
;MPDDKNFFAGLVDFSFQQQLMRRLVKVLYIIGILAGGICVVTYVVLGFQNSPAEGLIALVAGIVSFFVGLLIWRGLLELALLIQRIAESIDRATHA
;
A
#
# COMPACT_ATOMS: atom_id res chain seq x y z
N MET A 1 -9.69 -26.34 -10.10
CA MET A 1 -9.79 -25.10 -9.29
C MET A 1 -8.67 -24.17 -9.75
N PRO A 2 -8.89 -23.34 -10.80
CA PRO A 2 -7.81 -22.67 -11.54
C PRO A 2 -7.63 -21.17 -11.26
N ASP A 3 -8.34 -20.57 -10.29
CA ASP A 3 -8.37 -19.11 -10.15
C ASP A 3 -7.16 -18.52 -9.41
N ASP A 4 -6.51 -19.28 -8.53
CA ASP A 4 -5.39 -18.76 -7.72
C ASP A 4 -4.12 -18.51 -8.56
N LYS A 5 -3.88 -19.34 -9.59
CA LYS A 5 -2.70 -19.20 -10.45
C LYS A 5 -2.77 -17.94 -11.32
N ASN A 6 -3.97 -17.52 -11.72
CA ASN A 6 -4.17 -16.30 -12.51
C ASN A 6 -3.96 -15.02 -11.69
N PHE A 7 -4.20 -15.06 -10.37
CA PHE A 7 -4.00 -13.91 -9.50
C PHE A 7 -2.51 -13.59 -9.29
N PHE A 8 -1.71 -14.61 -8.97
CA PHE A 8 -0.26 -14.47 -8.84
C PHE A 8 0.44 -14.25 -10.18
N ALA A 9 -0.04 -14.89 -11.26
CA ALA A 9 0.46 -14.60 -12.61
C ALA A 9 0.16 -13.15 -13.02
N GLY A 10 -1.04 -12.63 -12.74
CA GLY A 10 -1.41 -11.23 -13.00
C GLY A 10 -0.75 -10.21 -12.06
N LEU A 11 -0.20 -10.63 -10.91
CA LEU A 11 0.63 -9.80 -10.03
C LEU A 11 2.05 -9.62 -10.58
N VAL A 12 2.56 -10.62 -11.30
CA VAL A 12 3.91 -10.62 -11.93
C VAL A 12 3.84 -10.15 -13.39
N ASP A 13 2.64 -10.14 -13.99
CA ASP A 13 2.39 -9.55 -15.30
C ASP A 13 2.28 -8.02 -15.17
N PHE A 14 3.33 -7.32 -15.60
CA PHE A 14 3.40 -5.85 -15.60
C PHE A 14 2.46 -5.20 -16.63
N SER A 15 1.74 -6.01 -17.44
CA SER A 15 0.64 -5.54 -18.28
C SER A 15 -0.61 -5.30 -17.43
N PHE A 16 -0.64 -4.16 -16.74
CA PHE A 16 -1.76 -3.77 -15.87
C PHE A 16 -3.05 -3.55 -16.67
N GLN A 17 -3.80 -4.63 -16.90
CA GLN A 17 -5.17 -4.54 -17.40
C GLN A 17 -6.02 -3.73 -16.40
N GLN A 18 -6.85 -2.83 -16.91
CA GLN A 18 -7.62 -1.82 -16.17
C GLN A 18 -8.45 -2.36 -14.98
N GLN A 19 -8.97 -3.58 -15.09
CA GLN A 19 -9.72 -4.27 -14.04
C GLN A 19 -8.81 -4.79 -12.92
N LEU A 20 -7.60 -5.25 -13.26
CA LEU A 20 -6.64 -5.78 -12.29
C LEU A 20 -6.11 -4.67 -11.38
N MET A 21 -5.81 -3.48 -11.90
CA MET A 21 -5.27 -2.40 -11.07
C MET A 21 -6.22 -1.98 -9.95
N ARG A 22 -7.53 -1.88 -10.25
CA ARG A 22 -8.54 -1.46 -9.26
C ARG A 22 -8.66 -2.47 -8.10
N ARG A 23 -8.43 -3.75 -8.38
CA ARG A 23 -8.35 -4.82 -7.37
C ARG A 23 -6.99 -4.81 -6.67
N LEU A 24 -5.90 -4.59 -7.41
CA LEU A 24 -4.54 -4.57 -6.90
C LEU A 24 -4.32 -3.45 -5.87
N VAL A 25 -4.84 -2.24 -6.11
CA VAL A 25 -4.74 -1.11 -5.18
C VAL A 25 -5.34 -1.45 -3.81
N LYS A 26 -6.48 -2.17 -3.77
CA LYS A 26 -7.08 -2.63 -2.51
C LYS A 26 -6.18 -3.63 -1.78
N VAL A 27 -5.58 -4.56 -2.51
CA VAL A 27 -4.65 -5.55 -1.94
C VAL A 27 -3.39 -4.85 -1.41
N LEU A 28 -2.79 -3.95 -2.19
CA LEU A 28 -1.64 -3.14 -1.78
C LEU A 28 -1.96 -2.28 -0.55
N TYR A 29 -3.18 -1.76 -0.44
CA TYR A 29 -3.59 -1.00 0.73
C TYR A 29 -3.59 -1.85 1.99
N ILE A 30 -4.19 -3.05 1.92
CA ILE A 30 -4.23 -4.00 3.05
C ILE A 30 -2.82 -4.45 3.43
N ILE A 31 -1.99 -4.79 2.44
CA ILE A 31 -0.59 -5.18 2.67
C ILE A 31 0.19 -4.02 3.30
N GLY A 32 0.01 -2.79 2.83
CA GLY A 32 0.66 -1.60 3.38
C GLY A 32 0.27 -1.33 4.83
N ILE A 33 -1.01 -1.51 5.19
CA ILE A 33 -1.46 -1.42 6.58
C ILE A 33 -0.80 -2.48 7.45
N LEU A 34 -0.80 -3.74 7.00
CA LEU A 34 -0.21 -4.85 7.75
C LEU A 34 1.30 -4.66 7.92
N ALA A 35 2.01 -4.33 6.85
CA ALA A 35 3.45 -4.06 6.87
C ALA A 35 3.78 -2.86 7.77
N GLY A 36 3.01 -1.77 7.69
CA GLY A 36 3.16 -0.61 8.56
C GLY A 36 2.98 -0.98 10.03
N GLY A 37 1.96 -1.79 10.35
CA GLY A 37 1.72 -2.24 11.73
C GLY A 37 2.86 -3.10 12.26
N ILE A 38 3.37 -4.03 11.45
CA ILE A 38 4.53 -4.87 11.80
C ILE A 38 5.79 -4.02 12.02
N CYS A 39 6.05 -3.05 11.14
CA CYS A 39 7.18 -2.12 11.29
C CYS A 39 7.12 -1.38 12.63
N VAL A 40 5.96 -0.81 12.98
CA VAL A 40 5.78 -0.08 14.25
C VAL A 40 6.03 -0.99 15.44
N VAL A 41 5.42 -2.17 15.47
CA VAL A 41 5.62 -3.14 16.56
C VAL A 41 7.10 -3.51 16.68
N THR A 42 7.77 -3.75 15.55
CA THR A 42 9.20 -4.11 15.54
C THR A 42 10.07 -2.97 16.09
N TYR A 43 9.82 -1.73 15.65
CA TYR A 43 10.53 -0.55 16.15
C TYR A 43 10.33 -0.33 17.64
N VAL A 44 9.11 -0.53 18.14
CA VAL A 44 8.81 -0.41 19.56
C VAL A 44 9.54 -1.48 20.37
N VAL A 45 9.49 -2.75 19.94
CA VAL A 45 10.19 -3.85 20.62
C VAL A 45 11.69 -3.62 20.66
N LEU A 46 12.29 -3.19 19.55
CA LEU A 46 13.73 -2.87 19.49
C LEU A 46 14.07 -1.67 20.40
N GLY A 47 13.23 -0.64 20.44
CA GLY A 47 13.42 0.51 21.33
C GLY A 47 13.42 0.12 22.82
N PHE A 48 12.52 -0.78 23.22
CA PHE A 48 12.48 -1.30 24.58
C PHE A 48 13.67 -2.20 24.94
N GLN A 49 14.33 -2.83 23.97
CA GLN A 49 15.54 -3.62 24.20
C GLN A 49 16.76 -2.75 24.55
N ASN A 50 16.82 -1.52 24.02
CA ASN A 50 17.89 -0.58 24.33
C ASN A 50 17.67 0.10 25.69
N SER A 51 16.51 0.75 25.87
CA SER A 51 16.15 1.37 27.15
C SER A 51 14.65 1.60 27.29
N PRO A 52 14.11 1.67 28.53
CA PRO A 52 12.70 1.97 28.74
C PRO A 52 12.26 3.34 28.20
N ALA A 53 13.15 4.33 28.26
CA ALA A 53 12.88 5.68 27.75
C ALA A 53 12.84 5.70 26.22
N GLU A 54 13.78 5.02 25.54
CA GLU A 54 13.75 4.87 24.08
C GLU A 54 12.52 4.11 23.61
N GLY A 55 12.11 3.04 24.32
CA GLY A 55 10.87 2.31 24.01
C GLY A 55 9.63 3.20 24.05
N LEU A 56 9.54 4.10 25.03
CA LEU A 56 8.42 5.04 25.14
C LEU A 56 8.42 6.07 24.00
N ILE A 57 9.59 6.59 23.63
CA ILE A 57 9.74 7.51 22.50
C ILE A 57 9.38 6.79 21.19
N ALA A 58 9.87 5.56 21.00
CA ALA A 58 9.58 4.74 19.83
C ALA A 58 8.09 4.38 19.74
N LEU A 59 7.39 4.22 20.87
CA LEU A 59 5.94 4.01 20.88
C LEU A 59 5.19 5.22 20.34
N VAL A 60 5.47 6.42 20.86
CA VAL A 60 4.81 7.65 20.42
C VAL A 60 5.17 7.98 18.98
N ALA A 61 6.46 7.94 18.64
CA ALA A 61 6.95 8.17 17.28
C ALA A 61 6.41 7.11 16.30
N GLY A 62 6.34 5.85 16.73
CA GLY A 62 5.79 4.73 15.97
C GLY A 62 4.32 4.96 15.61
N ILE A 63 3.48 5.32 16.58
CA ILE A 63 2.06 5.64 16.33
C ILE A 63 1.93 6.81 15.35
N VAL A 64 2.65 7.91 15.57
CA VAL A 64 2.58 9.08 14.67
C VAL A 64 3.05 8.71 13.27
N SER A 65 4.18 8.02 13.16
CA SER A 65 4.75 7.59 11.87
C SER A 65 3.82 6.63 11.13
N PHE A 66 3.08 5.76 11.84
CA PHE A 66 2.08 4.87 11.25
C PHE A 66 0.94 5.64 10.59
N PHE A 67 0.35 6.60 11.30
CA PHE A 67 -0.74 7.40 10.75
C PHE A 67 -0.29 8.25 9.56
N VAL A 68 0.87 8.90 9.66
CA VAL A 68 1.45 9.68 8.57
C VAL A 68 1.77 8.77 7.37
N GLY A 69 2.37 7.61 7.61
CA GLY A 69 2.67 6.61 6.58
C GLY A 69 1.41 6.10 5.89
N LEU A 70 0.32 5.84 6.63
CA LEU A 70 -0.97 5.46 6.07
C LEU A 70 -1.59 6.54 5.21
N LEU A 71 -1.49 7.81 5.62
CA LEU A 71 -1.99 8.94 4.82
C LEU A 71 -1.21 9.07 3.50
N ILE A 72 0.12 8.99 3.56
CA ILE A 72 0.98 9.03 2.37
C ILE A 72 0.66 7.84 1.45
N TRP A 73 0.56 6.63 2.00
CA TRP A 73 0.24 5.42 1.25
C TRP A 73 -1.12 5.54 0.56
N ARG A 74 -2.14 6.06 1.26
CA ARG A 74 -3.45 6.34 0.68
C ARG A 74 -3.36 7.34 -0.47
N GLY A 75 -2.62 8.43 -0.28
CA GLY A 75 -2.42 9.44 -1.33
C GLY A 75 -1.75 8.84 -2.58
N LEU A 76 -0.71 8.03 -2.42
CA LEU A 76 -0.02 7.36 -3.54
C LEU A 76 -0.94 6.42 -4.32
N LEU A 77 -1.76 5.64 -3.61
CA LEU A 77 -2.72 4.74 -4.24
C LEU A 77 -3.86 5.48 -4.96
N GLU A 78 -4.36 6.57 -4.36
CA GLU A 78 -5.34 7.45 -5.00
C GLU A 78 -4.76 8.10 -6.27
N LEU A 79 -3.51 8.55 -6.22
CA LEU A 79 -2.79 9.07 -7.39
C LEU A 79 -2.62 8.02 -8.49
N ALA A 80 -2.26 6.79 -8.13
CA ALA A 80 -2.15 5.69 -9.08
C ALA A 80 -3.49 5.42 -9.81
N LEU A 81 -4.61 5.45 -9.07
CA LEU A 81 -5.95 5.32 -9.66
C LEU A 81 -6.33 6.52 -10.54
N LEU A 82 -5.95 7.74 -10.13
CA LEU A 82 -6.18 8.97 -10.87
C LEU A 82 -5.48 8.97 -12.23
N ILE A 83 -4.19 8.62 -12.26
CA ILE A 83 -3.40 8.53 -13.49
C ILE A 83 -4.04 7.55 -14.47
N GLN A 84 -4.47 6.38 -13.97
CA GLN A 84 -5.18 5.43 -14.81
C GLN A 84 -6.48 6.00 -15.35
N ARG A 85 -7.30 6.63 -14.49
CA ARG A 85 -8.56 7.23 -14.91
C ARG A 85 -8.39 8.26 -16.03
N ILE A 86 -7.30 9.03 -15.98
CA ILE A 86 -6.94 10.00 -17.03
C ILE A 86 -6.59 9.27 -18.33
N ALA A 87 -5.78 8.21 -18.27
CA ALA A 87 -5.47 7.39 -19.45
C ALA A 87 -6.75 6.83 -20.10
N GLU A 88 -7.72 6.35 -19.31
CA GLU A 88 -9.01 5.86 -19.85
C GLU A 88 -9.84 6.97 -20.52
N SER A 89 -9.72 8.20 -20.02
CA SER A 89 -10.47 9.34 -20.56
C SER A 89 -9.91 9.78 -21.91
N ILE A 90 -8.59 9.71 -22.09
CA ILE A 90 -7.90 10.05 -23.33
C ILE A 90 -8.17 8.98 -24.40
N ASP A 91 -8.10 7.70 -24.03
CA ASP A 91 -8.37 6.58 -24.94
C ASP A 91 -9.81 6.65 -25.51
N ARG A 92 -10.80 6.90 -24.63
CA ARG A 92 -12.20 7.11 -25.06
C ARG A 92 -12.39 8.33 -25.95
N ALA A 93 -11.66 9.42 -25.73
CA ALA A 93 -11.76 10.63 -26.53
C ALA A 93 -11.11 10.47 -27.93
N THR A 94 -10.18 9.53 -28.09
CA THR A 94 -9.44 9.31 -29.35
C THR A 94 -10.10 8.25 -30.24
N HIS A 95 -10.92 7.36 -29.64
CA HIS A 95 -11.70 6.35 -30.35
C HIS A 95 -13.18 6.72 -30.58
N ALA A 96 -13.55 7.99 -30.38
CA ALA A 96 -14.87 8.56 -30.74
C ALA A 96 -14.78 9.35 -32.05
#